data_AF-A0A957MVV4-F1
#
_entry.id   AF-A0A957MVV4-F1
#
_cell.length_a   1.000
_cell.length_b   1.000
_cell.length_c   1.000
_cell.angle_alpha   90.00
_cell.angle_beta   90.00
_cell.angle_gamma   90.00
#
_symmetry.space_group_name_H-M   'P 1'
#
loop_
_entity.id
_entity.type
_entity.pdbx_description
1 polymer ?
#
loop_
_entity_poly.entity_id
_entity_poly.type
_entity_poly.pdbx_seq_one_letter_code
_entity_poly.pdbx_strand_id
1 'polypeptide(L)'
;MTHSTLTHHASYDVQRAFPLLRLLNPKQYTRVVLISLAVGLIASYAAVALGWLPLWGATAMTLLILFPAGVLKWRDDRRRYGTTIMILSILLTAQGLHTVEHLVEWAQYHILYLTMRQSNGLLSPAIAEWVHFTWNWLVLIAVVVL
;
A
#
# COMPACT_ATOMS: atom_id res chain seq x y z
N MET A 1 -26.34 43.98 -18.05
CA MET A 1 -26.22 42.55 -18.41
C MET A 1 -24.75 42.24 -18.61
N THR A 2 -24.10 41.62 -17.63
CA THR A 2 -22.71 41.15 -17.73
C THR A 2 -22.72 39.65 -17.49
N HIS A 3 -22.65 38.88 -18.57
CA HIS A 3 -22.47 37.44 -18.52
C HIS A 3 -21.05 37.13 -18.07
N SER A 4 -20.89 36.83 -16.77
CA SER A 4 -19.67 36.22 -16.26
C SER A 4 -19.68 34.74 -16.66
N THR A 5 -19.00 34.41 -17.76
CA THR A 5 -18.67 33.03 -18.12
C THR A 5 -17.67 32.51 -17.09
N LEU A 6 -18.18 31.75 -16.13
CA LEU A 6 -17.39 30.94 -15.21
C LEU A 6 -16.55 29.95 -16.03
N THR A 7 -15.25 30.23 -16.15
CA THR A 7 -14.27 29.28 -16.66
C THR A 7 -14.19 28.11 -15.67
N HIS A 8 -14.89 27.02 -15.98
CA HIS A 8 -14.68 25.74 -15.31
C HIS A 8 -13.23 25.32 -15.56
N HIS A 9 -12.37 25.46 -14.54
CA HIS A 9 -11.09 24.76 -14.55
C HIS A 9 -11.42 23.27 -14.71
N ALA A 10 -11.07 22.70 -15.85
CA ALA A 10 -11.14 21.26 -16.07
C ALA A 10 -10.16 20.61 -15.09
N SER A 11 -10.66 20.27 -13.90
CA SER A 11 -9.92 19.42 -12.98
C SER A 11 -9.72 18.09 -13.68
N TYR A 12 -8.48 17.79 -14.04
CA TYR A 12 -8.10 16.49 -14.57
C TYR A 12 -8.44 15.44 -13.49
N ASP A 13 -9.55 14.73 -13.70
CA ASP A 13 -9.93 13.61 -12.84
C ASP A 13 -9.07 12.41 -13.22
N VAL A 14 -7.89 12.32 -12.59
CA VAL A 14 -6.93 11.23 -12.75
C VAL A 14 -7.60 9.86 -12.57
N GLN A 15 -8.64 9.78 -11.73
CA GLN A 15 -9.36 8.53 -11.50
C GLN A 15 -10.31 8.17 -12.65
N ARG A 16 -10.79 9.13 -13.44
CA ARG A 16 -11.49 8.84 -14.71
C ARG A 16 -10.52 8.35 -15.78
N ALA A 17 -9.33 8.93 -15.84
CA ALA A 17 -8.31 8.55 -16.81
C ALA A 17 -7.71 7.16 -16.51
N PHE A 18 -7.57 6.80 -15.24
CA PHE A 18 -6.98 5.53 -14.80
C PHE A 18 -7.93 4.78 -13.85
N PRO A 19 -8.86 3.96 -14.39
CA PRO A 19 -9.88 3.30 -13.58
C PRO A 19 -9.31 2.34 -12.53
N LEU A 20 -8.12 1.77 -12.76
CA LEU A 20 -7.45 0.91 -11.77
C LEU A 20 -7.02 1.67 -10.50
N LEU A 21 -6.69 2.96 -10.61
CA LEU A 21 -6.35 3.78 -9.44
C LEU A 21 -7.55 3.95 -8.49
N ARG A 22 -8.79 3.82 -8.99
CA ARG A 22 -9.99 3.82 -8.14
C ARG A 22 -10.03 2.63 -7.19
N LEU A 23 -9.40 1.51 -7.53
CA LEU A 23 -9.33 0.34 -6.67
C LEU A 23 -8.44 0.57 -5.46
N LEU A 24 -7.51 1.54 -5.50
CA LEU A 24 -6.70 1.92 -4.34
C LEU A 24 -7.44 2.85 -3.37
N ASN A 25 -8.56 3.44 -3.79
CA ASN A 25 -9.31 4.37 -2.95
C ASN A 25 -10.00 3.62 -1.79
N PRO A 26 -9.75 3.98 -0.52
CA PRO A 26 -10.40 3.35 0.63
C PRO A 26 -11.88 3.72 0.80
N LYS A 27 -12.41 4.68 0.04
CA LYS A 27 -13.84 5.09 0.00
C LYS A 27 -14.36 5.39 1.42
N GLN A 28 -15.43 4.73 1.83
CA GLN A 28 -16.05 4.87 3.15
C GLN A 28 -15.13 4.44 4.31
N TYR A 29 -14.07 3.67 4.03
CA TYR A 29 -13.11 3.22 5.03
C TYR A 29 -11.93 4.19 5.24
N THR A 30 -11.91 5.34 4.55
CA THR A 30 -10.82 6.33 4.66
C THR A 30 -10.52 6.70 6.11
N ARG A 31 -11.55 6.98 6.92
CA ARG A 31 -11.36 7.31 8.34
C ARG A 31 -10.74 6.16 9.12
N VAL A 32 -11.19 4.94 8.87
CA VAL A 32 -10.66 3.72 9.53
C VAL A 32 -9.19 3.52 9.15
N VAL A 33 -8.86 3.66 7.86
CA VAL A 33 -7.48 3.57 7.37
C VAL A 33 -6.60 4.63 8.04
N LEU A 34 -7.04 5.89 8.11
CA LEU A 34 -6.27 6.97 8.72
C LEU A 34 -6.07 6.77 10.24
N ILE A 35 -7.11 6.33 10.95
CA ILE A 35 -7.02 6.01 12.39
C ILE A 35 -6.08 4.84 12.61
N SER A 36 -6.25 3.74 11.86
CA SER A 36 -5.36 2.58 11.92
C SER A 36 -3.92 2.93 11.58
N LEU A 37 -3.69 3.80 10.59
CA LEU A 37 -2.37 4.28 10.24
C LEU A 37 -1.76 5.09 11.40
N ALA A 38 -2.50 6.05 11.94
CA ALA A 38 -2.03 6.87 13.05
C ALA A 38 -1.69 6.01 14.28
N VAL A 39 -2.58 5.10 14.66
CA VAL A 39 -2.36 4.15 15.77
C VAL A 39 -1.17 3.26 15.48
N GLY A 40 -1.07 2.72 14.26
CA GLY A 40 0.04 1.87 13.84
C GLY A 40 1.39 2.57 13.92
N LEU A 41 1.47 3.81 13.42
CA LEU A 41 2.69 4.61 13.48
C LEU A 41 3.08 4.97 14.90
N ILE A 42 2.13 5.41 15.74
CA ILE A 42 2.40 5.76 17.15
C ILE A 42 2.88 4.54 17.93
N ALA A 43 2.17 3.41 17.81
CA ALA A 43 2.54 2.17 18.49
C ALA A 43 3.91 1.66 18.02
N SER A 44 4.17 1.73 16.71
CA SER A 44 5.44 1.27 16.11
C SER A 44 6.60 2.15 16.50
N TYR A 45 6.41 3.47 16.51
CA TYR A 45 7.40 4.41 17.00
C TYR A 45 7.74 4.13 18.47
N ALA A 46 6.73 3.96 19.33
CA ALA A 46 6.94 3.64 20.74
C ALA A 46 7.70 2.33 20.92
N ALA A 47 7.32 1.27 20.17
CA ALA A 47 8.00 -0.02 20.24
C ALA A 47 9.48 0.05 19.83
N VAL A 48 9.82 0.85 18.82
CA VAL A 48 11.23 1.07 18.41
C VAL A 48 11.96 1.93 19.45
N ALA A 49 11.35 3.02 19.93
CA ALA A 49 11.95 3.92 20.90
C ALA A 49 12.24 3.23 22.25
N LEU A 50 11.41 2.27 22.64
CA LEU A 50 11.60 1.42 23.82
C LEU A 50 12.54 0.23 23.57
N GLY A 51 13.06 0.07 22.35
CA GLY A 51 13.95 -1.03 21.97
C GLY A 51 13.28 -2.40 21.86
N TRP A 52 11.95 -2.47 21.82
CA TRP A 52 11.20 -3.73 21.77
C TRP A 52 11.22 -4.37 20.39
N LEU A 53 11.14 -3.54 19.34
CA LEU A 53 11.10 -4.02 17.96
C LEU A 53 12.19 -3.34 17.12
N PRO A 54 12.85 -4.09 16.22
CA PRO A 54 13.61 -3.49 15.13
C PRO A 54 12.66 -2.80 14.14
N LEU A 55 13.22 -1.94 13.26
CA LEU A 55 12.44 -1.17 12.29
C LEU A 55 11.51 -2.05 11.42
N TRP A 56 12.00 -3.20 10.96
CA TRP A 56 11.19 -4.12 10.14
C TRP A 56 9.97 -4.67 10.91
N GLY A 57 10.14 -4.94 12.21
CA GLY A 57 9.06 -5.40 13.08
C GLY A 57 8.01 -4.31 13.31
N ALA A 58 8.45 -3.05 13.42
CA ALA A 58 7.58 -1.88 13.47
C ALA A 58 6.78 -1.69 12.16
N THR A 59 7.40 -1.86 11.00
CA THR A 59 6.68 -1.82 9.72
C THR A 59 5.64 -2.93 9.63
N ALA A 60 6.00 -4.17 10.00
CA ALA A 60 5.07 -5.29 10.04
C ALA A 60 3.88 -5.01 10.99
N MET A 61 4.15 -4.46 12.17
CA MET A 61 3.10 -4.10 13.13
C MET A 61 2.15 -3.03 12.58
N THR A 62 2.67 -2.00 11.90
CA THR A 62 1.83 -0.98 11.25
C THR A 62 0.92 -1.60 10.19
N LEU A 63 1.45 -2.49 9.36
CA LEU A 63 0.67 -3.20 8.34
C LEU A 63 -0.39 -4.13 8.96
N LEU A 64 -0.06 -4.81 10.06
CA LEU A 64 -1.01 -5.66 10.80
C LEU A 64 -2.18 -4.83 11.37
N ILE A 65 -1.90 -3.63 11.88
CA ILE A 65 -2.93 -2.73 12.41
C ILE A 65 -3.81 -2.15 11.28
N LEU A 66 -3.24 -1.94 10.08
CA LEU A 66 -3.97 -1.51 8.89
C LEU A 66 -4.80 -2.64 8.26
N PHE A 67 -4.39 -3.90 8.43
CA PHE A 67 -4.97 -5.03 7.74
C PHE A 67 -6.50 -5.16 7.89
N PRO A 68 -7.11 -4.98 9.08
CA PRO A 68 -8.56 -5.02 9.22
C PRO A 68 -9.30 -4.00 8.33
N ALA A 69 -8.76 -2.79 8.16
CA ALA A 69 -9.35 -1.79 7.27
C ALA A 69 -9.31 -2.23 5.81
N GLY A 70 -8.21 -2.85 5.38
CA GLY A 70 -8.07 -3.49 4.07
C GLY A 70 -9.09 -4.60 3.85
N VAL A 71 -9.25 -5.50 4.83
CA VAL A 71 -10.23 -6.60 4.78
C VAL A 71 -11.66 -6.07 4.63
N LEU A 72 -12.04 -5.04 5.39
CA LEU A 72 -13.37 -4.43 5.28
C LEU A 72 -13.61 -3.84 3.88
N LYS A 73 -12.63 -3.12 3.34
CA LYS A 73 -12.66 -2.57 1.98
C LYS A 73 -12.79 -3.67 0.93
N TRP A 74 -11.95 -4.70 0.97
CA TRP A 74 -11.98 -5.79 -0.02
C TRP A 74 -13.28 -6.61 0.05
N ARG A 75 -13.85 -6.79 1.25
CA ARG A 75 -15.18 -7.41 1.40
C ARG A 75 -16.27 -6.57 0.72
N ASP A 76 -16.20 -5.25 0.82
CA ASP A 76 -17.13 -4.33 0.14
C ASP A 76 -16.93 -4.34 -1.38
N ASP A 77 -15.69 -4.34 -1.87
CA ASP A 77 -15.42 -4.46 -3.31
C ASP A 77 -15.90 -5.81 -3.87
N ARG A 78 -15.77 -6.92 -3.12
CA ARG A 78 -16.34 -8.21 -3.51
C ARG A 78 -17.85 -8.15 -3.69
N ARG A 79 -18.55 -7.46 -2.78
CA ARG A 79 -20.01 -7.30 -2.83
C ARG A 79 -20.45 -6.42 -4.00
N ARG A 80 -19.68 -5.39 -4.32
CA ARG A 80 -20.03 -4.39 -5.36
C ARG A 80 -19.65 -4.81 -6.77
N TYR A 81 -18.49 -5.45 -6.92
CA TYR A 81 -17.86 -5.70 -8.22
C TYR A 81 -17.49 -7.16 -8.47
N GLY A 82 -17.72 -8.04 -7.49
CA GLY A 82 -17.40 -9.47 -7.60
C GLY A 82 -15.97 -9.82 -7.16
N THR A 83 -15.70 -11.13 -7.15
CA THR A 83 -14.44 -11.69 -6.62
C THR A 83 -13.22 -11.29 -7.45
N THR A 84 -13.31 -11.23 -8.78
CA THR A 84 -12.20 -10.85 -9.67
C THR A 84 -11.67 -9.46 -9.35
N ILE A 85 -12.56 -8.47 -9.25
CA ILE A 85 -12.18 -7.08 -8.93
C ILE A 85 -11.64 -6.95 -7.51
N MET A 86 -12.17 -7.73 -6.56
CA MET A 86 -11.60 -7.79 -5.21
C MET A 86 -10.14 -8.29 -5.26
N ILE A 87 -9.87 -9.39 -5.98
CA ILE A 87 -8.50 -9.94 -6.07
C ILE A 87 -7.57 -8.95 -6.79
N LEU A 88 -8.01 -8.34 -7.90
CA LEU A 88 -7.24 -7.28 -8.57
C LEU A 88 -6.94 -6.11 -7.62
N SER A 89 -7.90 -5.72 -6.79
CA SER A 89 -7.66 -4.69 -5.78
C SER A 89 -6.62 -5.12 -4.73
N ILE A 90 -6.64 -6.36 -4.27
CA ILE A 90 -5.65 -6.89 -3.31
C ILE A 90 -4.27 -6.88 -3.96
N LEU A 91 -4.17 -7.42 -5.18
CA LEU A 91 -2.92 -7.48 -5.94
C LEU A 91 -2.35 -6.09 -6.17
N LEU A 92 -3.18 -5.13 -6.59
CA LEU A 92 -2.73 -3.75 -6.84
C LEU A 92 -2.25 -3.07 -5.55
N THR A 93 -2.93 -3.29 -4.42
CA THR A 93 -2.49 -2.76 -3.12
C THR A 93 -1.15 -3.38 -2.69
N ALA A 94 -1.00 -4.69 -2.77
CA ALA A 94 0.23 -5.36 -2.38
C ALA A 94 1.39 -5.06 -3.35
N GLN A 95 1.13 -4.94 -4.65
CA GLN A 95 2.12 -4.48 -5.63
C GLN A 95 2.55 -3.03 -5.35
N GLY A 96 1.62 -2.17 -4.95
CA GLY A 96 1.93 -0.81 -4.52
C GLY A 96 2.85 -0.78 -3.29
N LEU A 97 2.57 -1.60 -2.29
CA LEU A 97 3.43 -1.75 -1.11
C LEU A 97 4.83 -2.27 -1.46
N HIS A 98 4.91 -3.27 -2.35
CA HIS A 98 6.18 -3.81 -2.84
C HIS A 98 6.99 -2.76 -3.64
N THR A 99 6.33 -1.92 -4.44
CA THR A 99 6.99 -0.79 -5.09
C THR A 99 7.54 0.22 -4.09
N VAL A 100 6.80 0.52 -3.02
CA VAL A 100 7.29 1.41 -1.94
C VAL A 100 8.54 0.82 -1.27
N GLU A 101 8.57 -0.48 -1.02
CA GLU A 101 9.75 -1.18 -0.47
C GLU A 101 10.99 -0.94 -1.35
N HIS A 102 10.87 -1.18 -2.66
CA HIS A 102 11.97 -0.94 -3.60
C HIS A 102 12.37 0.54 -3.71
N LEU A 103 11.41 1.47 -3.59
CA LEU A 103 11.75 2.90 -3.54
C LEU A 103 12.56 3.25 -2.28
N VAL A 104 12.27 2.60 -1.14
CA VAL A 104 13.06 2.74 0.08
C VAL A 104 14.44 2.13 -0.09
N GLU A 105 14.56 0.92 -0.66
CA GLU A 105 15.86 0.30 -0.98
C GLU A 105 16.70 1.18 -1.93
N TRP A 106 16.07 1.72 -2.97
CA TRP A 106 16.69 2.63 -3.93
C TRP A 106 17.17 3.91 -3.24
N ALA A 107 16.36 4.50 -2.35
CA ALA A 107 16.75 5.67 -1.57
C ALA A 107 17.87 5.37 -0.58
N GLN A 108 17.83 4.22 0.10
CA GLN A 108 18.88 3.75 1.00
C GLN A 108 20.22 3.64 0.26
N TYR A 109 20.21 3.10 -0.96
CA TYR A 109 21.42 2.94 -1.76
C TYR A 109 21.92 4.26 -2.38
N HIS A 110 21.03 5.04 -3.01
CA HIS A 110 21.45 6.20 -3.80
C HIS A 110 21.43 7.54 -3.07
N ILE A 111 20.58 7.69 -2.04
CA ILE A 111 20.48 8.94 -1.28
C ILE A 111 21.26 8.81 0.04
N LEU A 112 21.14 7.68 0.72
CA LEU A 112 21.82 7.44 2.01
C LEU A 112 23.19 6.76 1.85
N TYR A 113 23.59 6.41 0.62
CA TYR A 113 24.88 5.78 0.29
C TYR A 113 25.19 4.53 1.12
N LEU A 114 24.15 3.79 1.51
CA LEU A 114 24.31 2.51 2.20
C LEU A 114 24.83 1.46 1.22
N THR A 115 25.59 0.48 1.72
CA THR A 115 26.02 -0.65 0.88
C THR A 115 24.82 -1.48 0.43
N MET A 116 24.95 -2.24 -0.66
CA MET A 116 23.87 -3.16 -1.11
C MET A 116 23.37 -4.07 0.01
N ARG A 117 24.26 -4.52 0.92
CA ARG A 117 23.90 -5.38 2.04
C ARG A 117 23.16 -4.65 3.17
N GLN A 118 23.21 -3.32 3.20
CA GLN A 118 22.52 -2.49 4.18
C GLN A 118 21.21 -1.93 3.64
N SER A 119 21.08 -1.79 2.31
CA SER A 119 19.88 -1.33 1.62
C SER A 119 18.83 -2.43 1.48
N ASN A 120 18.31 -2.91 2.61
CA ASN A 120 17.31 -3.98 2.67
C ASN A 120 15.89 -3.47 2.91
N GLY A 121 15.54 -2.25 2.53
CA GLY A 121 14.17 -1.75 2.60
C GLY A 121 13.63 -1.59 4.03
N LEU A 122 12.32 -1.68 4.19
CA LEU A 122 11.64 -1.65 5.49
C LEU A 122 11.40 -3.07 6.03
N LEU A 123 10.96 -4.00 5.17
CA LEU A 123 10.62 -5.38 5.50
C LEU A 123 11.65 -6.41 5.00
N SER A 124 12.43 -6.07 3.97
CA SER A 124 13.41 -6.94 3.32
C SER A 124 14.53 -7.52 4.22
N PRO A 125 14.84 -7.03 5.45
CA PRO A 125 15.73 -7.79 6.35
C PRO A 125 15.13 -9.17 6.73
N ALA A 126 13.81 -9.34 6.57
CA ALA A 126 13.11 -10.63 6.72
C ALA A 126 13.15 -11.42 5.40
N ILE A 127 14.31 -12.02 5.08
CA ILE A 127 14.49 -13.05 4.03
C ILE A 127 13.77 -12.74 2.69
N ALA A 128 14.22 -11.67 2.03
CA ALA A 128 13.63 -11.15 0.80
C ALA A 128 13.39 -12.21 -0.31
N GLU A 129 14.26 -13.22 -0.44
CA GLU A 129 14.14 -14.25 -1.49
C GLU A 129 12.80 -15.01 -1.42
N TRP A 130 12.38 -15.43 -0.23
CA TRP A 130 11.12 -16.15 -0.06
C TRP A 130 9.90 -15.27 -0.29
N VAL A 131 9.98 -13.99 0.08
CA VAL A 131 8.90 -13.01 -0.15
C VAL A 131 8.72 -12.81 -1.64
N HIS A 132 9.80 -12.59 -2.40
CA HIS A 132 9.74 -12.42 -3.85
C HIS A 132 9.27 -13.68 -4.56
N PHE A 133 9.78 -14.86 -4.16
CA PHE A 133 9.32 -16.13 -4.71
C PHE A 133 7.81 -16.31 -4.51
N THR A 134 7.34 -16.21 -3.26
CA THR A 134 5.93 -16.39 -2.91
C THR A 134 5.04 -15.37 -3.63
N TRP A 135 5.46 -14.10 -3.65
CA TRP A 135 4.72 -13.02 -4.33
C TRP A 135 4.56 -13.29 -5.83
N ASN A 136 5.65 -13.64 -6.52
CA ASN A 136 5.62 -13.90 -7.97
C ASN A 136 4.68 -15.06 -8.32
N TRP A 137 4.72 -16.15 -7.54
CA TRP A 137 3.83 -17.30 -7.76
C TRP A 137 2.37 -16.97 -7.47
N LEU A 138 2.08 -16.19 -6.43
CA LEU A 138 0.71 -15.75 -6.14
C LEU A 138 0.16 -14.85 -7.24
N VAL A 139 0.95 -13.90 -7.74
CA VAL A 139 0.57 -13.04 -8.86
C VAL A 139 0.31 -13.89 -10.11
N LEU A 140 1.21 -14.83 -10.44
CA LEU A 140 1.04 -15.72 -11.59
C LEU A 140 -0.25 -16.53 -11.50
N ILE A 141 -0.50 -17.18 -10.35
CA ILE A 141 -1.72 -17.96 -10.13
C ILE A 141 -2.95 -17.08 -10.30
N ALA A 142 -2.95 -15.87 -9.74
CA ALA A 142 -4.07 -14.97 -9.86
C ALA A 142 -4.30 -14.53 -11.31
N VAL A 143 -3.25 -14.23 -12.08
CA VAL A 143 -3.39 -13.87 -13.51
C VAL A 143 -3.90 -15.04 -14.36
N VAL A 144 -3.55 -16.28 -14.01
CA VAL A 144 -4.01 -17.48 -14.74
C VAL A 144 -5.48 -17.82 -14.43
N VAL A 145 -5.92 -17.59 -13.19
CA VAL A 145 -7.25 -18.01 -12.70
C VAL A 145 -8.33 -16.95 -12.91
N LEU A 146 -7.97 -15.66 -12.96
CA LEU A 146 -8.89 -14.53 -13.13
C LEU A 146 -9.23 -14.24 -14.59
#